data_AF-A0AAU9J905-F1
#
_entry.id   AF-A0AAU9J905-F1
#
_cell.length_a   1.000
_cell.length_b   1.000
_cell.length_c   1.000
_cell.angle_alpha   90.00
_cell.angle_beta   90.00
_cell.angle_gamma   90.00
#
_symmetry.space_group_name_H-M   'P 1'
#
loop_
_entity.id
_entity.type
_entity.pdbx_description
1 polymer ?
#
loop_
_entity_poly.entity_id
_entity_poly.type
_entity_poly.pdbx_seq_one_letter_code
_entity_poly.pdbx_strand_id
1 'polypeptide(L)'
;MIESKSEIETSKISWFYDDSSDLVEINLETFDKTIHRFLLPENNIDERISICQLPDNKLFCYGNTIGWADLSGITFIINENYEVQVLPTGTPSLGCFGTYYKDCVYIFGCEFVERFNLINNEIFTQVFLWEWIIYQIKS
;
A
#
# COMPACT_ATOMS: atom_id res chain seq x y z
N MET A 1 -22.19 6.58 -19.37
CA MET A 1 -21.79 5.20 -19.03
C MET A 1 -21.15 5.26 -17.67
N ILE A 2 -21.72 4.58 -16.68
CA ILE A 2 -21.07 4.42 -15.38
C ILE A 2 -20.18 3.18 -15.58
N GLU A 3 -18.87 3.39 -15.72
CA GLU A 3 -17.93 2.27 -15.69
C GLU A 3 -18.16 1.51 -14.38
N SER A 4 -18.47 0.22 -14.47
CA SER A 4 -18.57 -0.62 -13.29
C SER A 4 -17.21 -0.59 -12.61
N LYS A 5 -17.11 0.04 -11.44
CA LYS A 5 -15.90 -0.06 -10.62
C LYS A 5 -15.61 -1.54 -10.42
N SER A 6 -14.47 -2.02 -10.94
CA SER A 6 -14.05 -3.40 -10.75
C SER A 6 -14.01 -3.70 -9.24
N GLU A 7 -14.49 -4.87 -8.84
CA GLU A 7 -14.41 -5.28 -7.44
C GLU A 7 -12.98 -5.62 -7.04
N ILE A 8 -12.69 -5.55 -5.74
CA ILE A 8 -11.41 -5.99 -5.15
C ILE A 8 -11.36 -7.52 -5.24
N GLU A 9 -10.30 -8.07 -5.83
CA GLU A 9 -10.08 -9.52 -5.86
C GLU A 9 -9.69 -10.04 -4.47
N THR A 10 -10.48 -10.98 -3.93
CA THR A 10 -10.29 -11.54 -2.58
C THR A 10 -9.75 -12.97 -2.59
N SER A 11 -9.48 -13.54 -3.77
CA SER A 11 -8.99 -14.90 -3.96
C SER A 11 -7.47 -15.00 -3.84
N LYS A 12 -6.77 -13.92 -3.46
CA LYS A 12 -5.31 -13.84 -3.41
C LYS A 12 -4.82 -13.27 -2.09
N ILE A 13 -3.65 -13.73 -1.67
CA ILE A 13 -2.85 -13.11 -0.60
C ILE A 13 -1.51 -12.73 -1.21
N SER A 14 -1.07 -11.51 -0.94
CA SER A 14 0.19 -10.97 -1.43
C SER A 14 1.04 -10.44 -0.28
N TRP A 15 2.35 -10.70 -0.30
CA TRP A 15 3.32 -10.15 0.66
C TRP A 15 4.71 -10.04 0.02
N PHE A 16 5.57 -9.18 0.57
CA PHE A 16 6.97 -9.11 0.16
C PHE A 16 7.84 -10.06 0.99
N TYR A 17 8.85 -10.66 0.37
CA TYR A 17 9.89 -11.38 1.09
C TYR A 17 10.80 -10.43 1.87
N ASP A 18 11.14 -10.81 3.10
CA ASP A 18 12.14 -10.13 3.91
C ASP A 18 13.45 -9.95 3.12
N ASP A 19 14.04 -8.75 3.19
CA ASP A 19 15.28 -8.38 2.51
C ASP A 19 15.26 -8.45 0.97
N SER A 20 14.08 -8.45 0.34
CA SER A 20 13.97 -8.38 -1.12
C SER A 20 12.79 -7.52 -1.58
N SER A 21 12.84 -7.11 -2.85
CA SER A 21 11.68 -6.51 -3.53
C SER A 21 10.83 -7.58 -4.24
N ASP A 22 10.90 -8.85 -3.82
CA ASP A 22 10.11 -9.92 -4.44
C ASP A 22 8.72 -9.97 -3.80
N LEU A 23 7.67 -9.73 -4.60
CA LEU A 23 6.28 -9.94 -4.20
C LEU A 23 5.94 -11.42 -4.40
N VAL A 24 5.41 -12.03 -3.36
CA VAL A 24 4.84 -13.37 -3.40
C VAL A 24 3.34 -13.25 -3.43
N GLU A 25 2.71 -14.02 -4.30
CA GLU A 25 1.25 -14.16 -4.34
C GLU A 25 0.86 -15.64 -4.25
N ILE A 26 -0.18 -15.93 -3.47
CA ILE A 26 -0.85 -17.23 -3.44
C ILE A 26 -2.28 -17.06 -3.90
N ASN A 27 -2.68 -17.83 -4.92
CA ASN A 27 -4.08 -18.02 -5.26
C ASN A 27 -4.72 -18.96 -4.21
N LEU A 28 -5.76 -18.51 -3.52
CA LEU A 28 -6.40 -19.25 -2.43
C LEU A 28 -7.32 -20.39 -2.89
N GLU A 29 -7.68 -20.41 -4.18
CA GLU A 29 -8.50 -21.48 -4.76
C GLU A 29 -7.64 -22.65 -5.23
N THR A 30 -6.49 -22.35 -5.86
CA THR A 30 -5.59 -23.38 -6.43
C THR A 30 -4.38 -23.68 -5.55
N PHE A 31 -4.05 -22.80 -4.61
CA PHE A 31 -2.80 -22.79 -3.84
C PHE A 31 -1.52 -22.64 -4.69
N ASP A 32 -1.66 -22.21 -5.94
CA ASP A 32 -0.52 -21.89 -6.78
C ASP A 32 0.20 -20.64 -6.25
N LYS A 33 1.52 -20.75 -6.14
CA LYS A 33 2.41 -19.67 -5.71
C LYS A 33 3.09 -19.04 -6.92
N THR A 34 3.03 -17.73 -7.01
CA THR A 34 3.79 -16.93 -7.98
C THR A 34 4.73 -15.97 -7.27
N ILE A 35 5.90 -15.71 -7.85
CA ILE A 35 6.88 -14.75 -7.34
C ILE A 35 7.16 -13.74 -8.43
N HIS A 36 6.92 -12.47 -8.14
CA HIS A 36 7.16 -11.33 -9.02
C HIS A 36 8.36 -10.56 -8.48
N ARG A 37 9.41 -10.44 -9.28
CA ARG A 37 10.63 -9.72 -8.90
C ARG A 37 10.59 -8.31 -9.41
N PHE A 38 10.70 -7.35 -8.51
CA PHE A 38 10.73 -5.93 -8.86
C PHE A 38 12.12 -5.37 -8.70
N LEU A 39 12.49 -4.47 -9.62
CA LEU A 39 13.57 -3.52 -9.41
C LEU A 39 12.92 -2.21 -8.98
N LEU A 40 12.79 -2.01 -7.67
CA LEU A 40 12.38 -0.70 -7.18
C LEU A 40 13.53 0.30 -7.30
N PRO A 41 13.23 1.57 -7.59
CA PRO A 41 14.26 2.60 -7.74
C PRO A 41 15.10 2.80 -6.47
N GLU A 42 14.54 2.50 -5.30
CA GLU A 42 15.27 2.46 -4.02
C GLU A 42 15.46 0.99 -3.65
N ASN A 43 16.71 0.51 -3.71
CA ASN A 43 17.05 -0.91 -3.81
C ASN A 43 16.69 -1.80 -2.61
N ASN A 44 16.05 -1.29 -1.55
CA ASN A 44 15.81 -2.08 -0.36
C ASN A 44 14.50 -1.69 0.32
N ILE A 45 13.46 -2.49 0.13
CA ILE A 45 12.20 -2.42 0.87
C ILE A 45 12.41 -2.98 2.29
N ASP A 46 11.95 -2.28 3.33
CA ASP A 46 11.87 -2.84 4.69
C ASP A 46 10.79 -3.94 4.76
N GLU A 47 11.04 -4.99 5.54
CA GLU A 47 10.14 -6.13 5.77
C GLU A 47 8.72 -5.74 6.23
N ARG A 48 8.52 -4.47 6.63
CA ARG A 48 7.27 -3.93 7.20
C ARG A 48 6.43 -3.10 6.22
N ILE A 49 6.48 -3.37 4.92
CA ILE A 49 5.55 -2.74 3.96
C ILE A 49 4.10 -3.19 4.21
N SER A 50 3.23 -2.21 4.33
CA SER A 50 1.79 -2.37 4.24
C SER A 50 1.35 -2.54 2.79
N ILE A 51 0.56 -3.57 2.52
CA ILE A 51 -0.07 -3.79 1.22
C ILE A 51 -1.58 -3.59 1.39
N CYS A 52 -2.15 -2.78 0.51
CA CYS A 52 -3.58 -2.55 0.42
C CYS A 52 -4.06 -2.88 -0.99
N GLN A 53 -5.01 -3.83 -1.10
CA GLN A 53 -5.62 -4.17 -2.38
C GLN A 53 -6.52 -3.03 -2.85
N LEU A 54 -6.33 -2.62 -4.09
CA LEU A 54 -7.16 -1.64 -4.79
C LEU A 54 -8.04 -2.34 -5.84
N PRO A 55 -9.03 -1.62 -6.40
CA PRO A 55 -9.69 -2.03 -7.64
C PRO A 55 -8.70 -2.30 -8.79
N ASP A 56 -9.16 -3.03 -9.78
CA ASP A 56 -8.43 -3.44 -10.98
C ASP A 56 -7.17 -4.26 -10.66
N ASN A 57 -7.20 -5.04 -9.57
CA ASN A 57 -6.08 -5.86 -9.12
C ASN A 57 -4.79 -5.08 -8.84
N LYS A 58 -4.90 -3.78 -8.57
CA LYS A 58 -3.74 -2.96 -8.20
C LYS A 58 -3.43 -3.16 -6.72
N LEU A 59 -2.14 -3.05 -6.37
CA LEU A 59 -1.67 -3.06 -4.99
C LEU A 59 -1.12 -1.68 -4.66
N PHE A 60 -1.62 -1.08 -3.59
CA PHE A 60 -0.97 0.07 -2.98
C PHE A 60 0.01 -0.43 -1.91
N CYS A 61 1.26 0.01 -1.99
CA CYS A 61 2.33 -0.38 -1.09
C CYS A 61 2.86 0.85 -0.37
N TYR A 62 3.00 0.74 0.95
CA TYR A 62 3.46 1.83 1.80
C TYR A 62 4.29 1.30 2.97
N GLY A 63 5.42 1.94 3.24
CA GLY A 63 6.27 1.59 4.38
C GLY A 63 7.59 2.33 4.30
N ASN A 64 8.67 1.65 4.69
CA ASN A 64 10.00 2.23 4.73
C ASN A 64 10.96 1.48 3.79
N THR A 65 12.10 2.11 3.53
CA THR A 65 13.28 1.43 2.99
C THR A 65 14.19 0.89 4.09
N ILE A 66 15.04 -0.09 3.77
CA ILE A 66 15.97 -0.70 4.73
C ILE A 66 17.02 0.33 5.14
N GLY A 67 17.03 0.65 6.45
CA GLY A 67 18.04 1.48 7.07
C GLY A 67 17.51 2.14 8.33
N TRP A 68 17.76 1.55 9.50
CA TRP A 68 17.34 2.12 10.80
C TRP A 68 17.84 3.56 11.05
N ALA A 69 18.85 4.00 10.29
CA ALA A 69 19.43 5.34 10.39
C ALA A 69 18.77 6.39 9.46
N ASP A 70 18.16 5.95 8.35
CA ASP A 70 17.54 6.82 7.35
C ASP A 70 16.14 6.27 7.04
N LEU A 71 15.19 6.56 7.93
CA LEU A 71 13.77 6.25 7.70
C LEU A 71 13.24 7.17 6.59
N SER A 72 13.42 6.80 5.33
CA SER A 72 12.66 7.36 4.21
C SER A 72 11.43 6.49 3.97
N GLY A 73 10.26 7.12 3.95
CA GLY A 73 9.04 6.44 3.54
C GLY A 73 9.11 6.10 2.05
N ILE A 74 8.49 5.00 1.67
CA ILE A 74 8.29 4.63 0.27
C ILE A 74 6.82 4.40 0.03
N THR A 75 6.32 4.87 -1.11
CA THR A 75 4.93 4.68 -1.51
C THR A 75 4.86 4.43 -3.00
N PHE A 76 4.18 3.37 -3.41
CA PHE A 76 4.04 3.01 -4.81
C PHE A 76 2.79 2.17 -5.06
N ILE A 77 2.39 2.08 -6.32
CA ILE A 77 1.34 1.19 -6.80
C ILE A 77 1.95 0.15 -7.73
N ILE A 78 1.55 -1.11 -7.57
CA ILE A 78 1.76 -2.17 -8.55
C ILE A 78 0.46 -2.35 -9.32
N ASN A 79 0.50 -2.28 -10.65
CA ASN A 79 -0.68 -2.52 -11.47
C ASN A 79 -0.88 -4.02 -11.82
N GLU A 80 -1.96 -4.34 -12.52
CA GLU A 80 -2.29 -5.71 -12.93
C GLU A 80 -1.24 -6.38 -13.85
N ASN A 81 -0.37 -5.57 -14.48
CA ASN A 81 0.74 -6.03 -15.31
C ASN A 81 2.07 -6.09 -14.54
N TYR A 82 2.03 -5.90 -13.22
CA TYR A 82 3.20 -5.82 -12.34
C TYR A 82 4.16 -4.69 -12.71
N GLU A 83 3.64 -3.57 -13.19
CA GLU A 83 4.41 -2.34 -13.38
C GLU A 83 4.28 -1.46 -12.13
N VAL A 84 5.39 -0.80 -11.78
CA VAL A 84 5.49 0.03 -10.57
C VAL A 84 5.32 1.50 -10.92
N GLN A 85 4.36 2.15 -10.25
CA GLN A 85 4.21 3.59 -10.22
C GLN A 85 4.63 4.12 -8.85
N VAL A 86 5.75 4.83 -8.77
CA VAL A 86 6.17 5.51 -7.55
C VAL A 86 5.26 6.72 -7.30
N LEU A 87 4.81 6.84 -6.05
CA LEU A 87 3.99 7.95 -5.56
C LEU A 87 4.84 8.86 -4.67
N PRO A 88 4.37 10.07 -4.34
CA PRO A 88 5.02 10.87 -3.32
C PRO A 88 5.15 10.05 -2.02
N THR A 89 6.27 10.24 -1.32
CA THR A 89 6.56 9.56 -0.06
C THR A 89 5.68 10.12 1.06
N GLY A 90 4.97 9.24 1.78
CA GLY A 90 4.31 9.60 3.04
C GLY A 90 5.24 9.55 4.25
N THR A 91 4.66 9.66 5.45
CA THR A 91 5.42 9.64 6.70
C THR A 91 6.07 8.26 6.93
N PRO A 92 7.37 8.16 7.22
CA PRO A 92 7.99 6.88 7.52
C PRO A 92 7.32 6.21 8.72
N SER A 93 7.01 4.92 8.61
CA SER A 93 6.28 4.21 9.65
C SER A 93 6.56 2.73 9.71
N LEU A 94 6.67 2.23 10.93
CA LEU A 94 6.73 0.81 11.22
C LEU A 94 5.31 0.29 11.45
N GLY A 95 4.99 -0.94 11.02
CA GLY A 95 3.74 -1.61 11.42
C GLY A 95 2.45 -0.83 11.13
N CYS A 96 2.32 -0.30 9.93
CA CYS A 96 1.12 0.40 9.47
C CYS A 96 0.22 -0.51 8.62
N PHE A 97 -1.07 -0.19 8.57
CA PHE A 97 -2.09 -0.92 7.83
C PHE A 97 -2.83 0.03 6.89
N GLY A 98 -3.05 -0.41 5.65
CA GLY A 98 -3.81 0.34 4.65
C GLY A 98 -5.21 -0.24 4.41
N THR A 99 -6.21 0.62 4.27
CA THR A 99 -7.51 0.24 3.70
C THR A 99 -7.93 1.19 2.59
N TYR A 100 -8.66 0.66 1.61
CA TYR A 100 -9.14 1.43 0.48
C TYR A 100 -10.62 1.77 0.64
N TYR A 101 -10.97 3.04 0.44
CA TYR A 101 -12.36 3.50 0.41
C TYR A 101 -12.50 4.77 -0.43
N LYS A 102 -13.52 4.79 -1.32
CA LYS A 102 -13.86 5.95 -2.17
C LYS A 102 -12.63 6.60 -2.83
N ASP A 103 -11.89 5.83 -3.62
CA ASP A 103 -10.74 6.30 -4.40
C ASP A 103 -9.59 6.87 -3.54
N CYS A 104 -9.60 6.56 -2.24
CA CYS A 104 -8.56 6.91 -1.28
C CYS A 104 -8.00 5.67 -0.59
N VAL A 105 -6.71 5.70 -0.28
CA VAL A 105 -6.09 4.77 0.67
C VAL A 105 -5.89 5.48 2.00
N TYR A 106 -6.33 4.84 3.06
CA TYR A 106 -6.14 5.31 4.42
C TYR A 106 -5.14 4.42 5.12
N ILE A 107 -4.07 5.02 5.61
CA ILE A 107 -3.02 4.37 6.38
C ILE A 107 -3.26 4.67 7.85
N PHE A 108 -3.28 3.63 8.67
CA PHE A 108 -3.43 3.73 10.12
C PHE A 108 -2.35 2.90 10.80
N GLY A 109 -1.88 3.38 11.95
CA GLY A 109 -0.84 2.71 12.74
C GLY A 109 0.21 3.71 13.20
N CYS A 110 1.08 3.28 14.13
CA CYS A 110 2.22 4.04 14.64
C CYS A 110 2.04 5.57 14.78
N GLU A 111 1.01 5.96 15.55
CA GLU A 111 0.78 7.33 16.02
C GLU A 111 0.24 8.34 14.98
N PHE A 112 -0.13 7.90 13.76
CA PHE A 112 -0.72 8.81 12.77
C PHE A 112 -1.78 8.14 11.89
N VAL A 113 -2.47 8.98 11.10
CA VAL A 113 -3.34 8.55 10.01
C VAL A 113 -3.00 9.35 8.75
N GLU A 114 -2.79 8.67 7.63
CA GLU A 114 -2.59 9.33 6.33
C GLU A 114 -3.68 8.94 5.35
N ARG A 115 -4.06 9.89 4.49
CA ARG A 115 -4.98 9.66 3.40
C ARG A 115 -4.31 9.99 2.07
N PHE A 116 -4.23 9.00 1.19
CA PHE A 116 -3.76 9.15 -0.18
C PHE A 116 -4.95 9.25 -1.12
N ASN A 117 -5.08 10.36 -1.85
CA ASN A 117 -6.05 10.50 -2.92
C ASN A 117 -5.44 9.99 -4.22
N LEU A 118 -5.97 8.87 -4.73
CA LEU A 118 -5.40 8.19 -5.91
C LEU A 118 -5.74 8.88 -7.23
N ILE A 119 -6.77 9.74 -7.27
CA ILE A 119 -7.17 10.44 -8.51
C ILE A 119 -6.18 11.55 -8.84
N ASN A 120 -5.71 12.26 -7.81
CA ASN A 120 -4.83 13.42 -7.98
C ASN A 120 -3.37 13.13 -7.56
N ASN A 121 -3.07 11.92 -7.07
CA ASN A 121 -1.78 11.57 -6.43
C ASN A 121 -1.40 12.53 -5.30
N GLU A 122 -2.38 13.02 -4.53
CA GLU A 122 -2.17 13.95 -3.43
C GLU A 122 -2.16 13.22 -2.09
N ILE A 123 -1.20 13.57 -1.24
CA ILE A 123 -1.12 13.08 0.14
C ILE A 123 -1.76 14.11 1.06
N PHE A 124 -2.70 13.65 1.86
CA PHE A 124 -3.22 14.37 3.01
C PHE A 124 -2.79 13.63 4.28
N THR A 125 -1.66 14.04 4.84
CA THR A 125 -1.19 13.57 6.13
C THR A 125 -1.91 14.32 7.23
N GLN A 126 -2.57 13.59 8.14
CA GLN A 126 -3.13 14.19 9.34
C GLN A 126 -2.57 13.45 10.56
N VAL A 127 -1.53 14.04 11.15
CA VAL A 127 -0.92 13.51 12.38
C VAL A 127 -1.94 13.66 13.51
N PHE A 128 -2.42 12.55 14.04
CA PHE A 128 -3.42 12.52 15.11
C PHE A 128 -2.89 11.78 16.34
N LEU A 129 -2.89 12.48 17.47
CA LEU A 129 -2.91 11.84 18.79
C LEU A 129 -4.30 11.20 19.01
N TRP A 130 -4.42 9.91 18.70
CA TRP A 130 -5.39 8.88 19.14
C TRP A 130 -6.92 9.14 19.25
N GLU A 131 -7.49 10.35 19.14
CA GLU A 131 -8.87 10.60 19.58
C GLU A 131 -9.97 10.85 18.51
N TRP A 132 -9.70 10.92 17.20
CA TRP A 132 -10.69 11.50 16.24
C TRP A 132 -11.07 10.70 14.97
N ILE A 133 -10.87 9.38 14.93
CA ILE A 133 -10.99 8.61 13.66
C ILE A 133 -12.45 8.35 13.19
N ILE A 134 -13.45 8.36 14.08
CA ILE A 134 -14.81 7.89 13.70
C ILE A 134 -15.64 8.94 12.92
N TYR A 135 -15.30 10.23 12.99
CA TYR A 135 -16.18 11.29 12.47
C TYR A 135 -15.97 11.64 10.98
N GLN A 136 -14.78 11.45 10.42
CA GLN A 136 -14.45 11.89 9.06
C GLN A 136 -14.85 10.89 7.95
N ILE A 137 -15.06 9.62 8.27
CA ILE A 137 -15.49 8.61 7.27
C ILE A 137 -16.97 8.80 6.86
N LYS A 138 -17.74 9.62 7.60
CA LYS A 138 -19.18 9.85 7.39
C LYS A 138 -19.55 11.11 6.61
N SER A 139 -18.62 12.02 6.33
CA SER A 139 -18.86 13.25 5.55
C SER A 139 -18.36 13.12 4.12
#